data_AF-A0A959E6Z2-F1
#
_entry.id   AF-A0A959E6Z2-F1
#
_cell.length_a   1.000
_cell.length_b   1.000
_cell.length_c   1.000
_cell.angle_alpha   90.00
_cell.angle_beta   90.00
_cell.angle_gamma   90.00
#
_symmetry.space_group_name_H-M   'P 1'
#
loop_
_entity.id
_entity.type
_entity.pdbx_description
1 polymer ?
#
loop_
_entity_poly.entity_id
_entity_poly.type
_entity_poly.pdbx_seq_one_letter_code
_entity_poly.pdbx_strand_id
1 'polypeptide(L)'
;TGQTSIGCRIRGVKDGKERTYYIWNNCSHEAAYKETGAQGVSYTTGVPAALGAMMMLTGKWAGQGVFNVEEFNPDPFLSQLGPMGLPWEEQFDVDLEMD
;
A
#
# COMPACT_ATOMS: atom_id res chain seq x y z
N THR A 1 -0.42 2.80 -23.29
CA THR A 1 -0.26 1.75 -22.27
C THR A 1 0.87 2.15 -21.34
N GLY A 2 0.78 1.83 -20.06
CA GLY A 2 1.77 2.23 -19.05
C GLY A 2 1.30 1.79 -17.66
N GLN A 3 2.23 1.72 -16.71
CA GLN A 3 1.95 1.30 -15.35
C GLN A 3 2.67 2.22 -14.35
N THR A 4 2.09 2.36 -13.17
CA THR A 4 2.81 2.89 -12.00
C THR A 4 3.41 1.73 -11.22
N SER A 5 4.55 1.96 -10.59
CA SER A 5 5.15 1.07 -9.60
C SER A 5 5.52 1.90 -8.38
N ILE A 6 4.91 1.60 -7.24
CA ILE A 6 5.08 2.37 -5.99
C ILE A 6 5.29 1.38 -4.85
N GLY A 7 6.33 1.60 -4.05
CA GLY A 7 6.65 0.71 -2.95
C GLY A 7 7.69 1.30 -2.00
N CYS A 8 7.94 0.56 -0.92
CA CYS A 8 8.92 0.90 0.11
C CYS A 8 9.99 -0.18 0.14
N ARG A 9 11.23 0.21 -0.18
CA ARG A 9 12.42 -0.60 0.03
C ARG A 9 12.95 -0.28 1.43
N ILE A 10 13.06 -1.28 2.30
CA ILE A 10 13.30 -1.13 3.73
C ILE A 10 14.49 -2.00 4.14
N ARG A 11 15.46 -1.39 4.84
CA ARG A 11 16.60 -2.09 5.47
C ARG A 11 16.54 -1.90 6.97
N GLY A 12 16.76 -2.97 7.72
CA GLY A 12 16.72 -2.92 9.19
C GLY A 12 17.35 -4.15 9.84
N VAL A 13 17.14 -4.27 11.15
CA VAL A 13 17.64 -5.39 11.96
C VAL A 13 16.45 -6.15 12.55
N LYS A 14 16.45 -7.48 12.39
CA LYS A 14 15.48 -8.39 13.03
C LYS A 14 16.24 -9.58 13.60
N ASP A 15 15.94 -9.95 14.85
CA ASP A 15 16.57 -11.09 15.53
C ASP A 15 18.12 -11.02 15.52
N GLY A 16 18.68 -9.81 15.65
CA GLY A 16 20.13 -9.55 15.66
C GLY A 16 20.82 -9.66 14.30
N LYS A 17 20.07 -9.86 13.20
CA LYS A 17 20.62 -9.94 11.84
C LYS A 17 20.06 -8.81 10.98
N GLU A 18 20.90 -8.30 10.09
CA GLU A 18 20.45 -7.39 9.05
C GLU A 18 19.46 -8.09 8.12
N ARG A 19 18.42 -7.36 7.72
CA ARG A 19 17.35 -7.82 6.84
C ARG A 19 16.99 -6.71 5.85
N THR A 20 16.62 -7.13 4.66
CA THR A 20 16.01 -6.26 3.64
C THR A 20 14.58 -6.72 3.38
N TYR A 21 13.71 -5.75 3.07
CA TYR A 21 12.30 -5.97 2.80
C TYR A 21 11.83 -5.01 1.72
N TYR A 22 11.10 -5.51 0.73
CA TYR A 22 10.46 -4.70 -0.29
C TYR A 22 8.98 -5.02 -0.34
N ILE A 23 8.14 -3.99 -0.26
CA ILE A 23 6.70 -4.07 -0.45
C ILE A 23 6.28 -3.07 -1.52
N TRP A 24 5.49 -3.50 -2.51
CA TRP A 24 5.07 -2.63 -3.61
C TRP A 24 3.73 -3.01 -4.22
N ASN A 25 3.17 -2.08 -4.99
CA ASN A 25 2.04 -2.29 -5.89
C ASN A 25 2.41 -1.83 -7.30
N ASN A 26 1.95 -2.60 -8.29
CA ASN A 26 1.92 -2.17 -9.69
C ASN A 26 0.47 -1.90 -10.11
N CYS A 27 0.23 -0.79 -10.81
CA CYS A 27 -1.12 -0.43 -11.28
C CYS A 27 -1.08 -0.05 -12.75
N SER A 28 -1.95 -0.68 -13.56
CA SER A 28 -2.07 -0.37 -14.99
C SER A 28 -2.99 0.83 -15.22
N HIS A 29 -2.50 1.85 -15.93
CA HIS A 29 -3.35 3.00 -16.29
C HIS A 29 -4.56 2.59 -17.13
N GLU A 30 -4.42 1.59 -17.98
CA GLU A 30 -5.52 1.11 -18.83
C GLU A 30 -6.59 0.38 -18.00
N ALA A 31 -6.17 -0.45 -17.05
CA ALA A 31 -7.11 -1.14 -16.16
C ALA A 31 -7.87 -0.15 -15.27
N ALA A 32 -7.14 0.80 -14.65
CA ALA A 32 -7.73 1.86 -13.86
C ALA A 32 -8.75 2.70 -14.66
N TYR A 33 -8.42 3.04 -15.91
CA TYR A 33 -9.31 3.81 -16.78
C TYR A 33 -10.56 3.03 -17.19
N LYS A 34 -10.43 1.72 -17.47
CA LYS A 34 -11.58 0.85 -17.78
C LYS A 34 -12.56 0.73 -16.60
N GLU A 35 -12.04 0.71 -15.37
CA GLU A 35 -12.88 0.59 -14.18
C GLU A 35 -13.51 1.91 -13.75
N THR A 36 -12.73 2.99 -13.72
CA THR A 36 -13.12 4.25 -13.05
C THR A 36 -13.13 5.47 -13.96
N GLY A 37 -12.63 5.36 -15.19
CA GLY A 37 -12.39 6.50 -16.08
C GLY A 37 -11.19 7.36 -15.67
N ALA A 38 -10.43 6.97 -14.64
CA ALA A 38 -9.25 7.67 -14.16
C ALA A 38 -7.97 6.90 -14.47
N GLN A 39 -6.85 7.63 -14.55
CA GLN A 39 -5.53 7.03 -14.75
C GLN A 39 -4.94 6.50 -13.42
N GLY A 40 -3.99 5.57 -13.53
CA GLY A 40 -3.31 4.89 -12.41
C GLY A 40 -2.91 5.75 -11.19
N VAL A 41 -2.33 6.94 -11.35
CA VAL A 41 -1.94 7.84 -10.23
C VAL A 41 -3.15 8.31 -9.42
N SER A 42 -4.26 8.66 -10.08
CA SER A 42 -5.50 9.06 -9.39
C SER A 42 -6.12 7.85 -8.72
N TYR A 43 -6.08 6.70 -9.38
CA TYR A 43 -6.58 5.44 -8.85
C TYR A 43 -5.82 4.98 -7.60
N THR A 44 -4.48 4.99 -7.65
CA THR A 44 -3.60 4.62 -6.52
C THR A 44 -3.72 5.58 -5.33
N THR A 45 -4.28 6.78 -5.51
CA THR A 45 -4.59 7.71 -4.41
C THR A 45 -6.03 7.53 -3.92
N GLY A 46 -6.98 7.40 -4.85
CA GLY A 46 -8.40 7.32 -4.55
C GLY A 46 -8.81 6.05 -3.81
N VAL A 47 -8.25 4.90 -4.19
CA VAL A 47 -8.54 3.62 -3.51
C VAL A 47 -8.10 3.65 -2.04
N PRO A 48 -6.86 4.03 -1.68
CA PRO A 48 -6.45 4.21 -0.28
C PRO A 48 -7.31 5.21 0.50
N ALA A 49 -7.74 6.31 -0.12
CA ALA A 49 -8.61 7.29 0.52
C ALA A 49 -9.98 6.70 0.89
N ALA A 50 -10.61 5.98 -0.05
CA ALA A 50 -11.87 5.29 0.19
C ALA A 50 -11.73 4.18 1.24
N LEU A 51 -10.65 3.40 1.17
CA LEU A 51 -10.35 2.34 2.12
C LEU A 51 -10.07 2.88 3.53
N GLY A 52 -9.32 3.97 3.66
CA GLY A 52 -9.09 4.64 4.94
C GLY A 52 -10.39 5.13 5.58
N ALA A 53 -11.30 5.71 4.79
CA ALA A 53 -12.63 6.08 5.26
C ALA A 53 -13.44 4.85 5.72
N MET A 54 -13.35 3.73 4.99
CA MET A 54 -13.96 2.46 5.40
C MET A 54 -13.37 1.92 6.72
N MET A 55 -12.06 2.03 6.94
CA MET A 55 -11.43 1.64 8.21
C MET A 55 -11.98 2.45 9.39
N MET A 56 -12.19 3.76 9.19
CA MET A 56 -12.78 4.64 10.21
C MET A 56 -14.25 4.30 10.47
N LEU A 57 -15.06 4.14 9.42
CA LEU A 57 -16.49 3.82 9.55
C LEU A 57 -16.74 2.46 10.19
N THR A 58 -15.86 1.49 9.97
CA THR A 58 -15.94 0.15 10.58
C THR A 58 -15.30 0.09 11.98
N GLY A 59 -14.75 1.19 12.48
CA GLY A 59 -14.09 1.27 13.79
C GLY A 59 -12.75 0.54 13.86
N LYS A 60 -12.22 0.02 12.74
CA LYS A 60 -10.92 -0.67 12.69
C LYS A 60 -9.76 0.30 12.87
N TRP A 61 -9.90 1.53 12.36
CA TRP A 61 -9.03 2.66 12.66
C TRP A 61 -9.83 3.71 13.44
N ALA A 62 -9.69 3.70 14.76
CA ALA A 62 -10.43 4.58 15.65
C ALA A 62 -9.53 5.14 16.75
N GLY A 63 -9.81 6.35 17.21
CA GLY A 63 -9.05 7.05 18.24
C GLY A 63 -9.56 8.48 18.43
N GLN A 64 -9.14 9.13 19.52
CA GLN A 64 -9.36 10.56 19.73
C GLN A 64 -8.04 11.29 19.55
N GLY A 65 -7.96 12.17 18.54
CA GLY A 65 -6.74 12.88 18.20
C GLY A 65 -6.56 13.04 16.69
N VAL A 66 -5.34 13.41 16.31
CA VAL A 66 -4.88 13.47 14.91
C VAL A 66 -3.83 12.38 14.76
N PHE A 67 -3.97 11.54 13.74
CA PHE A 67 -3.15 10.36 13.53
C PHE A 67 -2.63 10.33 12.10
N ASN A 68 -1.41 9.84 11.94
CA ASN A 68 -0.88 9.35 10.68
C ASN A 68 -1.24 7.87 10.49
N VAL A 69 -1.07 7.36 9.27
CA VAL A 69 -1.52 6.01 8.89
C VAL A 69 -0.75 4.90 9.61
N GLU A 70 0.54 5.13 9.88
CA GLU A 70 1.45 4.21 10.56
C GLU A 70 1.16 4.05 12.06
N GLU A 71 0.30 4.90 12.62
CA GLU A 71 -0.14 4.81 14.02
C GLU A 71 -1.27 3.78 14.21
N PHE A 72 -1.87 3.29 13.13
CA PHE A 72 -2.93 2.28 13.17
C PHE A 72 -2.41 0.88 12.81
N ASN A 73 -3.17 -0.16 13.19
CA ASN A 73 -2.89 -1.52 12.72
C ASN A 73 -3.01 -1.59 11.18
N PRO A 74 -1.94 -1.95 10.44
CA PRO A 74 -1.97 -2.00 8.99
C PRO A 74 -2.71 -3.24 8.44
N ASP A 75 -2.81 -4.33 9.20
CA ASP A 75 -3.37 -5.62 8.75
C ASP A 75 -4.77 -5.50 8.09
N PRO A 76 -5.78 -4.85 8.73
CA PRO A 76 -7.10 -4.74 8.12
C PRO A 76 -7.09 -3.92 6.82
N PHE A 77 -6.22 -2.92 6.71
CA PHE A 77 -6.10 -2.10 5.51
C PHE A 77 -5.46 -2.91 4.38
N LEU A 78 -4.30 -3.52 4.63
CA LEU A 78 -3.58 -4.31 3.63
C LEU A 78 -4.40 -5.52 3.14
N SER A 79 -5.23 -6.12 4.00
CA SER A 79 -6.12 -7.23 3.61
C SER A 79 -7.18 -6.83 2.57
N GLN A 80 -7.59 -5.55 2.54
CA GLN A 80 -8.62 -5.03 1.63
C GLN A 80 -8.03 -4.32 0.42
N LEU A 81 -6.79 -3.83 0.51
CA LEU A 81 -6.15 -3.07 -0.57
C LEU A 81 -6.11 -3.85 -1.90
N GLY A 82 -5.71 -5.13 -1.83
CA GLY A 82 -5.71 -6.02 -3.00
C GLY A 82 -7.09 -6.25 -3.61
N PRO A 83 -8.09 -6.73 -2.82
CA PRO A 83 -9.47 -6.87 -3.27
C PRO A 83 -10.11 -5.59 -3.84
N MET A 84 -9.67 -4.42 -3.39
CA MET A 84 -10.13 -3.12 -3.91
C MET A 84 -9.37 -2.64 -5.16
N GLY A 85 -8.55 -3.49 -5.77
CA GLY A 85 -7.92 -3.23 -7.07
C GLY A 85 -6.44 -2.83 -6.99
N LEU A 86 -5.83 -2.81 -5.80
CA LEU A 86 -4.40 -2.53 -5.61
C LEU A 86 -3.68 -3.73 -4.96
N PRO A 87 -3.51 -4.86 -5.68
CA PRO A 87 -2.76 -5.99 -5.17
C PRO A 87 -1.32 -5.58 -4.88
N TRP A 88 -0.79 -6.02 -3.74
CA TRP A 88 0.57 -5.72 -3.32
C TRP A 88 1.38 -7.01 -3.22
N GLU A 89 2.67 -6.87 -3.39
CA GLU A 89 3.65 -7.95 -3.34
C GLU A 89 4.71 -7.63 -2.30
N GLU A 90 5.35 -8.68 -1.79
CA GLU A 90 6.41 -8.57 -0.80
C GLU A 90 7.60 -9.48 -1.13
N GLN A 91 8.80 -9.01 -0.82
CA GLN A 91 10.05 -9.76 -0.92
C GLN A 91 10.92 -9.49 0.30
N PHE A 92 11.58 -10.54 0.80
CA PHE A 92 12.45 -10.50 1.98
C PHE A 92 13.86 -10.96 1.61
N ASP A 93 14.87 -10.37 2.24
CA ASP A 93 16.29 -10.72 2.09
C ASP A 93 16.81 -10.64 0.64
N VAL A 94 16.28 -9.68 -0.13
CA VAL A 94 16.71 -9.40 -1.50
C VAL A 94 17.69 -8.23 -1.54
N ASP A 95 18.48 -8.15 -2.60
CA ASP A 95 19.24 -6.94 -2.91
C ASP A 95 18.25 -5.82 -3.27
N LEU A 96 18.33 -4.70 -2.54
CA LEU A 96 17.45 -3.55 -2.71
C LEU A 96 18.06 -2.47 -3.61
N GLU A 97 19.28 -2.67 -4.11
CA GLU A 97 20.00 -1.67 -4.93
C GLU A 97 20.03 -0.30 -4.23
N MET A 98 20.37 -0.31 -2.93
CA MET A 98 20.37 0.87 -2.03
C MET A 98 21.72 1.61 -2.00
N ASP A 99 22.60 1.31 -2.96
CA ASP A 99 23.95 1.86 -3.07
C ASP A 99 23.97 3.38 -3.33
#